data_AF-A0A4Z1IJC2-F1
#
_entry.id   AF-A0A4Z1IJC2-F1
#
_cell.length_a   1.000
_cell.length_b   1.000
_cell.length_c   1.000
_cell.angle_alpha   90.00
_cell.angle_beta   90.00
_cell.angle_gamma   90.00
#
_symmetry.space_group_name_H-M   'P 1'
#
loop_
_entity.id
_entity.type
_entity.pdbx_description
1 polymer ?
#
loop_
_entity_poly.entity_id
_entity_poly.type
_entity_poly.pdbx_seq_one_letter_code
_entity_poly.pdbx_strand_id
1 'polypeptide(L)'
;MVETYSRRSLTYQTDKLPAISGIAKLLHEMTQDDYYAGLWRSQLPEALLWTSRKVKSEDKESEKCVPSWSWASIRSGGITYDYKDKEFKADIEIASVDIQLSGSNAFGGVLGGKLEVKAVLIPIQTKSKSPDSISFYRIIEFKEKEWTLGNGEIVVDLDPYHYGPNKPTESAIEVKKNVLLFLMFAGTRKPEQYGENPSFLALRYLEEDERGKSIFSRAGIALVNRWSMNVLDRVRAGTKESIVLI
;
A
#
# COMPACT_ATOMS: atom_id res chain seq x y z
N MET A 1 12.58 12.57 7.39
CA MET A 1 11.90 13.88 7.24
C MET A 1 10.37 13.75 7.22
N VAL A 2 9.79 13.05 6.25
CA VAL A 2 8.31 12.97 6.04
C VAL A 2 7.54 12.48 7.27
N GLU A 3 8.05 11.51 8.03
CA GLU A 3 7.42 11.06 9.29
C GLU A 3 7.18 12.20 10.30
N THR A 4 8.15 13.12 10.43
CA THR A 4 8.04 14.27 11.33
C THR A 4 7.12 15.35 10.76
N TYR A 5 7.11 15.51 9.44
CA TYR A 5 6.30 16.52 8.75
C TYR A 5 4.82 16.12 8.70
N SER A 6 4.51 14.88 8.35
CA SER A 6 3.13 14.35 8.26
C SER A 6 2.35 14.41 9.58
N ARG A 7 3.05 14.50 10.72
CA ARG A 7 2.49 14.68 12.07
C ARG A 7 2.12 16.13 12.42
N ARG A 8 2.34 17.09 11.51
CA ARG A 8 1.98 18.50 11.71
C ARG A 8 0.49 18.70 11.43
N SER A 9 -0.19 19.39 12.36
CA SER A 9 -1.58 19.83 12.17
C SER A 9 -1.64 20.96 11.14
N LEU A 10 -1.90 20.61 9.88
CA LEU A 10 -2.21 21.57 8.81
C LEU A 10 -3.72 21.85 8.79
N THR A 11 -4.09 23.11 8.51
CA THR A 11 -5.50 23.54 8.41
C THR A 11 -6.20 22.88 7.21
N TYR A 12 -5.53 22.82 6.06
CA TYR A 12 -5.99 22.14 4.86
C TYR A 12 -5.02 21.01 4.51
N GLN A 13 -5.54 19.82 4.18
CA GLN A 13 -4.68 18.65 3.92
C GLN A 13 -4.10 18.66 2.51
N THR A 14 -4.75 19.38 1.58
CA THR A 14 -4.24 19.78 0.27
C THR A 14 -2.84 20.40 0.33
N ASP A 15 -2.52 21.09 1.43
CA ASP A 15 -1.29 21.86 1.58
C ASP A 15 -0.08 20.98 1.92
N LYS A 16 -0.28 19.69 2.22
CA LYS A 16 0.78 18.72 2.59
C LYS A 16 1.93 18.64 1.59
N LEU A 17 1.62 18.67 0.29
CA LEU A 17 2.62 18.65 -0.77
C LEU A 17 3.11 20.07 -1.12
N PRO A 18 2.25 21.08 -1.37
CA PRO A 18 2.67 22.48 -1.55
C PRO A 18 3.65 22.99 -0.48
N ALA A 19 3.41 22.74 0.80
CA ALA A 19 4.22 23.27 1.89
C ALA A 19 5.48 22.43 2.22
N ILE A 20 5.73 21.31 1.53
CA ILE A 20 7.04 20.63 1.50
C ILE A 20 7.76 20.79 0.16
N SER A 21 7.07 21.29 -0.88
CA SER A 21 7.53 21.37 -2.26
C SER A 21 8.87 22.09 -2.46
N GLY A 22 9.17 23.12 -1.67
CA GLY A 22 10.47 23.82 -1.72
C GLY A 22 11.66 22.94 -1.31
N ILE A 23 11.47 22.05 -0.33
CA ILE A 23 12.51 21.09 0.08
C ILE A 23 12.59 19.94 -0.93
N ALA A 24 11.46 19.48 -1.47
CA ALA A 24 11.45 18.50 -2.54
C ALA A 24 12.17 19.01 -3.80
N LYS A 25 11.95 20.27 -4.21
CA LYS A 25 12.69 20.88 -5.31
C LYS A 25 14.21 20.87 -5.06
N LEU A 26 14.66 21.34 -3.89
CA LEU A 26 16.09 21.35 -3.54
C LEU A 26 16.70 19.94 -3.53
N LEU A 27 15.97 18.95 -3.01
CA LEU A 27 16.43 17.56 -3.02
C LEU A 27 16.54 17.01 -4.45
N HIS A 28 15.55 17.27 -5.33
CA HIS A 28 15.62 16.91 -6.74
C HIS A 28 16.80 17.58 -7.46
N GLU A 29 17.04 18.87 -7.22
CA GLU A 29 18.21 19.57 -7.78
C GLU A 29 19.54 18.92 -7.35
N MET A 30 19.62 18.38 -6.12
CA MET A 30 20.79 17.69 -5.59
C MET A 30 20.93 16.21 -6.01
N THR A 31 19.84 15.46 -6.14
CA THR A 31 19.87 14.00 -6.40
C THR A 31 19.55 13.62 -7.85
N GLN A 32 18.90 14.51 -8.61
CA GLN A 32 18.28 14.25 -9.90
C GLN A 32 17.23 13.10 -9.87
N ASP A 33 16.66 12.81 -8.70
CA ASP A 33 15.61 11.80 -8.52
C ASP A 33 14.21 12.40 -8.73
N ASP A 34 13.29 11.62 -9.32
CA ASP A 34 11.94 12.09 -9.61
C ASP A 34 11.05 12.09 -8.36
N TYR A 35 10.17 13.09 -8.26
CA TYR A 35 9.24 13.26 -7.15
C TYR A 35 7.79 13.07 -7.59
N TYR A 36 7.12 12.05 -7.06
CA TYR A 36 5.77 11.64 -7.44
C TYR A 36 4.82 11.79 -6.25
N ALA A 37 4.02 12.86 -6.26
CA ALA A 37 2.96 13.15 -5.28
C ALA A 37 3.35 12.95 -3.80
N GLY A 38 4.61 13.18 -3.42
CA GLY A 38 5.10 12.98 -2.05
C GLY A 38 6.19 11.92 -1.89
N LEU A 39 6.39 11.03 -2.86
CA LEU A 39 7.36 9.91 -2.82
C LEU A 39 8.49 10.12 -3.82
N TRP A 40 9.65 9.51 -3.55
CA TRP A 40 10.84 9.53 -4.39
C TRP A 40 10.91 8.29 -5.29
N ARG A 41 11.24 8.46 -6.58
CA ARG A 41 11.29 7.35 -7.54
C ARG A 41 12.33 6.30 -7.17
N SER A 42 13.54 6.69 -6.77
CA SER A 42 14.60 5.75 -6.33
C SER A 42 14.19 4.88 -5.13
N GLN A 43 13.27 5.37 -4.30
CA GLN A 43 12.80 4.69 -3.09
C GLN A 43 11.38 4.11 -3.21
N LEU A 44 10.70 4.28 -4.35
CA LEU A 44 9.24 4.14 -4.45
C LEU A 44 8.67 2.82 -3.90
N PRO A 45 9.25 1.62 -4.19
CA PRO A 45 8.74 0.35 -3.65
C PRO A 45 8.78 0.25 -2.13
N GLU A 46 9.77 0.89 -1.49
CA GLU A 46 9.91 0.94 -0.04
C GLU A 46 9.07 2.08 0.56
N ALA A 47 9.08 3.26 -0.09
CA ALA A 47 8.34 4.44 0.35
C ALA A 47 6.81 4.25 0.33
N LEU A 48 6.30 3.27 -0.42
CA LEU A 48 4.91 2.79 -0.35
C LEU A 48 4.55 2.08 0.98
N LEU A 49 5.55 1.66 1.77
CA LEU A 49 5.39 0.89 3.01
C LEU A 49 5.28 1.79 4.27
N TRP A 50 4.49 2.86 4.18
CA TRP A 50 4.12 3.70 5.33
C TRP A 50 2.94 3.13 6.14
N THR A 51 2.99 3.17 7.49
CA THR A 51 1.80 2.96 8.34
C THR A 51 1.33 4.28 8.95
N SER A 52 0.02 4.46 9.15
CA SER A 52 -0.54 5.63 9.85
C SER A 52 -0.92 5.26 11.27
N ARG A 53 -0.14 5.73 12.25
CA ARG A 53 -0.24 5.25 13.65
C ARG A 53 -1.42 5.83 14.45
N LYS A 54 -2.19 6.79 13.91
CA LYS A 54 -3.35 7.40 14.57
C LYS A 54 -4.37 7.93 13.55
N VAL A 55 -5.44 7.17 13.28
CA VAL A 55 -6.63 7.67 12.57
C VAL A 55 -7.73 7.89 13.59
N LYS A 56 -8.27 9.11 13.71
CA LYS A 56 -9.46 9.35 14.55
C LYS A 56 -10.69 8.68 13.92
N SER A 57 -11.70 8.38 14.73
CA SER A 57 -12.98 7.84 14.27
C SER A 57 -13.65 8.67 13.17
N GLU A 58 -13.42 9.98 13.14
CA GLU A 58 -14.01 10.92 12.16
C GLU A 58 -13.19 11.09 10.85
N ASP A 59 -11.89 10.83 10.86
CA ASP A 59 -10.98 11.11 9.74
C ASP A 59 -10.89 9.94 8.74
N LYS A 60 -12.05 9.39 8.34
CA LYS A 60 -12.13 8.15 7.52
C LYS A 60 -12.01 8.35 6.02
N GLU A 61 -12.32 9.54 5.51
CA GLU A 61 -12.17 9.83 4.08
C GLU A 61 -10.71 10.21 3.79
N SER A 62 -10.10 9.49 2.85
CA SER A 62 -8.86 9.91 2.18
C SER A 62 -9.10 11.21 1.41
N GLU A 63 -8.09 12.08 1.35
CA GLU A 63 -8.19 13.35 0.64
C GLU A 63 -8.42 13.10 -0.87
N LYS A 64 -9.61 13.43 -1.39
CA LYS A 64 -10.13 12.89 -2.67
C LYS A 64 -9.33 13.29 -3.92
N CYS A 65 -8.46 14.29 -3.79
CA CYS A 65 -7.58 14.78 -4.85
C CYS A 65 -6.13 14.26 -4.73
N VAL A 66 -5.80 13.48 -3.70
CA VAL A 66 -4.44 13.00 -3.43
C VAL A 66 -4.39 11.48 -3.57
N PRO A 67 -3.47 10.92 -4.40
CA PRO A 67 -3.49 9.49 -4.69
C PRO A 67 -3.33 8.63 -3.43
N SER A 68 -4.11 7.56 -3.30
CA SER A 68 -4.16 6.77 -2.05
C SER A 68 -2.83 6.08 -1.72
N TRP A 69 -1.96 5.90 -2.71
CA TRP A 69 -0.59 5.42 -2.54
C TRP A 69 0.37 6.48 -1.94
N SER A 70 0.08 7.77 -2.07
CA SER A 70 0.82 8.86 -1.44
C SER A 70 0.58 8.90 0.08
N TRP A 71 1.63 9.20 0.85
CA TRP A 71 1.51 9.47 2.29
C TRP A 71 0.65 10.70 2.60
N ALA A 72 0.46 11.61 1.65
CA ALA A 72 -0.32 12.83 1.86
C ALA A 72 -1.84 12.59 1.81
N SER A 73 -2.28 11.42 1.30
CA SER A 73 -3.70 11.03 1.22
C SER A 73 -4.36 10.83 2.59
N ILE A 74 -3.59 10.51 3.64
CA ILE A 74 -4.13 10.39 4.99
C ILE A 74 -4.59 11.76 5.47
N ARG A 75 -5.84 11.84 5.96
CA ARG A 75 -6.40 13.10 6.44
C ARG A 75 -5.73 13.58 7.72
N SER A 76 -5.62 12.72 8.73
CA SER A 76 -4.99 13.05 10.02
C SER A 76 -4.01 11.98 10.51
N GLY A 77 -3.41 12.22 11.68
CA GLY A 77 -2.36 11.37 12.24
C GLY A 77 -0.99 11.76 11.71
N GLY A 78 -0.25 10.77 11.21
CA GLY A 78 1.07 10.95 10.62
C GLY A 78 1.71 9.60 10.35
N ILE A 79 2.52 9.51 9.29
CA ILE A 79 3.11 8.24 8.88
C ILE A 79 4.29 7.82 9.78
N THR A 80 4.62 6.53 9.71
CA THR A 80 5.85 5.95 10.26
C THR A 80 6.36 4.85 9.33
N TYR A 81 7.69 4.68 9.28
CA TYR A 81 8.38 3.68 8.47
C TYR A 81 9.16 2.71 9.38
N ASP A 82 8.65 1.48 9.56
CA ASP A 82 9.12 0.51 10.58
C ASP A 82 10.33 -0.36 10.15
N TYR A 83 11.25 0.26 9.41
CA TYR A 83 12.31 -0.45 8.69
C TYR A 83 13.66 0.27 8.63
N LYS A 84 13.87 1.25 9.51
CA LYS A 84 15.20 1.83 9.71
C LYS A 84 16.20 0.70 10.00
N ASP A 85 17.36 0.81 9.37
CA ASP A 85 18.51 -0.06 9.56
C ASP A 85 18.29 -1.53 9.10
N LYS A 86 17.47 -1.76 8.06
CA LYS A 86 17.23 -3.09 7.45
C LYS A 86 17.39 -3.04 5.93
N GLU A 87 18.06 -4.03 5.34
CA GLU A 87 18.13 -4.18 3.88
C GLU A 87 16.75 -4.59 3.33
N PHE A 88 16.17 -3.78 2.45
CA PHE A 88 14.94 -4.11 1.72
C PHE A 88 15.24 -4.43 0.26
N LYS A 89 14.90 -5.65 -0.16
CA LYS A 89 14.95 -6.11 -1.55
C LYS A 89 13.54 -6.05 -2.13
N ALA A 90 13.28 -5.01 -2.91
CA ALA A 90 12.02 -4.84 -3.64
C ALA A 90 11.82 -5.93 -4.71
N ASP A 91 10.55 -6.24 -5.02
CA ASP A 91 10.15 -7.10 -6.15
C ASP A 91 8.98 -6.50 -6.97
N ILE A 92 8.66 -5.22 -6.76
CA ILE A 92 7.73 -4.47 -7.61
C ILE A 92 8.49 -3.88 -8.79
N GLU A 93 7.96 -4.06 -10.01
CA GLU A 93 8.40 -3.33 -11.20
C GLU A 93 7.49 -2.12 -11.42
N ILE A 94 8.07 -0.92 -11.55
CA ILE A 94 7.31 0.32 -11.85
C ILE A 94 7.20 0.44 -13.37
N ALA A 95 5.98 0.37 -13.90
CA ALA A 95 5.72 0.39 -15.33
C ALA A 95 5.48 1.81 -15.87
N SER A 96 4.72 2.63 -15.15
CA SER A 96 4.53 4.06 -15.45
C SER A 96 4.06 4.84 -14.22
N VAL A 97 4.28 6.16 -14.22
CA VAL A 97 3.71 7.07 -13.22
C VAL A 97 3.18 8.31 -13.96
N ASP A 98 1.90 8.61 -13.76
CA ASP A 98 1.19 9.79 -14.25
C ASP A 98 0.72 10.62 -13.04
N ILE A 99 0.95 11.93 -13.06
CA ILE A 99 0.67 12.84 -11.94
C ILE A 99 -0.08 14.06 -12.45
N GLN A 100 -1.31 14.22 -11.98
CA GLN A 100 -2.16 15.36 -12.31
C GLN A 100 -1.87 16.46 -11.29
N LEU A 101 -1.04 17.44 -11.66
CA LEU A 101 -0.70 18.57 -10.79
C LEU A 101 -1.88 19.53 -10.64
N SER A 102 -2.01 20.15 -9.45
CA SER A 102 -3.01 21.21 -9.21
C SER A 102 -2.55 22.61 -9.63
N GLY A 103 -1.38 22.71 -10.28
CA GLY A 103 -0.76 23.97 -10.71
C GLY A 103 0.61 23.73 -11.35
N SER A 104 1.37 24.80 -11.62
CA SER A 104 2.65 24.74 -12.34
C SER A 104 3.85 24.22 -11.53
N ASN A 105 3.69 23.95 -10.22
CA ASN A 105 4.75 23.44 -9.38
C ASN A 105 4.75 21.90 -9.38
N ALA A 106 5.71 21.29 -10.09
CA ALA A 106 5.88 19.83 -10.19
C ALA A 106 6.06 19.12 -8.83
N PHE A 107 6.52 19.84 -7.80
CA PHE A 107 6.71 19.32 -6.44
C PHE A 107 5.54 19.66 -5.49
N GLY A 108 4.50 20.33 -6.02
CA GLY A 108 3.40 20.92 -5.27
C GLY A 108 2.17 20.03 -5.13
N GLY A 109 0.99 20.66 -5.18
CA GLY A 109 -0.30 19.99 -5.05
C GLY A 109 -0.67 19.15 -6.25
N VAL A 110 -1.56 18.19 -6.03
CA VAL A 110 -2.08 17.26 -7.04
C VAL A 110 -3.60 17.21 -7.00
N LEU A 111 -4.20 16.81 -8.13
CA LEU A 111 -5.61 16.51 -8.33
C LEU A 111 -5.87 15.00 -8.47
N GLY A 112 -4.82 14.23 -8.74
CA GLY A 112 -4.85 12.79 -8.91
C GLY A 112 -3.49 12.26 -9.39
N GLY A 113 -3.38 10.95 -9.59
CA GLY A 113 -2.14 10.34 -10.06
C GLY A 113 -2.21 8.83 -10.11
N LYS A 114 -1.79 8.26 -11.25
CA LYS A 114 -1.83 6.82 -11.54
C LYS A 114 -0.42 6.25 -11.44
N LEU A 115 -0.22 5.28 -10.56
CA LEU A 115 1.02 4.53 -10.42
C LEU A 115 0.78 3.12 -10.98
N GLU A 116 1.29 2.83 -12.18
CA GLU A 116 1.22 1.49 -12.75
C GLU A 116 2.42 0.65 -12.30
N VAL A 117 2.13 -0.52 -11.75
CA VAL A 117 3.13 -1.46 -11.24
C VAL A 117 2.81 -2.90 -11.68
N LYS A 118 3.86 -3.71 -11.85
CA LYS A 118 3.75 -5.17 -11.93
C LYS A 118 4.27 -5.80 -10.66
N ALA A 119 3.45 -6.66 -10.06
CA ALA A 119 3.79 -7.35 -8.81
C ALA A 119 2.96 -8.62 -8.67
N VAL A 120 3.39 -9.55 -7.80
CA VAL A 120 2.60 -10.75 -7.50
C VAL A 120 1.45 -10.37 -6.57
N LEU A 121 0.24 -10.78 -6.95
CA LEU A 121 -1.00 -10.53 -6.22
C LEU A 121 -1.54 -11.80 -5.56
N ILE A 122 -2.13 -11.62 -4.38
CA ILE A 122 -2.85 -12.67 -3.66
C ILE A 122 -4.25 -12.13 -3.32
N PRO A 123 -5.34 -12.68 -3.89
CA PRO A 123 -6.70 -12.29 -3.53
C PRO A 123 -7.00 -12.72 -2.09
N ILE A 124 -7.61 -11.85 -1.28
CA ILE A 124 -7.94 -12.12 0.12
C ILE A 124 -9.41 -11.76 0.44
N GLN A 125 -10.12 -12.69 1.08
CA GLN A 125 -11.55 -12.53 1.38
C GLN A 125 -11.81 -11.90 2.74
N THR A 126 -12.75 -10.97 2.81
CA THR A 126 -13.20 -10.31 4.04
C THR A 126 -14.65 -10.60 4.37
N LYS A 127 -14.99 -10.67 5.67
CA LYS A 127 -16.36 -10.88 6.16
C LYS A 127 -16.56 -9.94 7.36
N SER A 128 -17.63 -9.15 7.35
CA SER A 128 -17.85 -8.09 8.34
C SER A 128 -18.73 -8.55 9.50
N LYS A 129 -18.57 -7.94 10.68
CA LYS A 129 -19.55 -7.96 11.76
C LYS A 129 -19.66 -6.57 12.41
N SER A 130 -20.90 -6.13 12.58
CA SER A 130 -21.34 -4.88 13.20
C SER A 130 -21.89 -5.17 14.62
N PRO A 131 -22.16 -4.16 15.48
CA PRO A 131 -22.15 -2.72 15.20
C PRO A 131 -21.13 -1.88 16.02
N ASP A 132 -21.05 -0.60 15.64
CA ASP A 132 -20.62 0.54 16.44
C ASP A 132 -19.19 0.60 17.00
N SER A 133 -18.22 0.02 16.28
CA SER A 133 -16.86 0.59 16.24
C SER A 133 -16.14 0.24 14.93
N ILE A 134 -15.75 1.26 14.16
CA ILE A 134 -15.05 1.10 12.87
C ILE A 134 -13.53 0.94 13.14
N SER A 135 -13.24 -0.12 13.90
CA SER A 135 -11.91 -0.61 14.28
C SER A 135 -11.82 -2.14 14.19
N PHE A 136 -12.94 -2.85 14.03
CA PHE A 136 -12.99 -4.32 13.99
C PHE A 136 -13.81 -4.83 12.79
N TYR A 137 -13.14 -5.52 11.87
CA TYR A 137 -13.76 -6.57 11.05
C TYR A 137 -13.44 -7.91 11.73
N ARG A 138 -14.41 -8.82 11.83
CA ARG A 138 -14.20 -10.18 12.37
C ARG A 138 -14.70 -11.23 11.39
N ILE A 139 -13.78 -12.01 10.84
CA ILE A 139 -13.93 -12.66 9.53
C ILE A 139 -14.28 -14.14 9.68
N ILE A 140 -15.58 -14.47 9.72
CA ILE A 140 -16.15 -15.82 9.98
C ILE A 140 -17.42 -15.98 9.12
N GLU A 141 -17.77 -17.10 8.47
CA GLU A 141 -17.12 -18.40 8.19
C GLU A 141 -17.10 -18.60 6.64
N PHE A 142 -16.84 -19.72 5.96
CA PHE A 142 -16.50 -21.09 6.38
C PHE A 142 -15.02 -21.29 6.72
N LYS A 143 -14.76 -22.38 7.45
CA LYS A 143 -13.50 -23.08 7.74
C LYS A 143 -12.22 -22.25 7.73
N GLU A 144 -11.96 -21.67 8.90
CA GLU A 144 -10.64 -21.41 9.48
C GLU A 144 -9.75 -20.36 8.79
N LYS A 145 -9.95 -19.07 9.17
CA LYS A 145 -8.95 -18.25 9.89
C LYS A 145 -9.46 -16.82 10.14
N GLU A 146 -9.04 -16.20 11.26
CA GLU A 146 -9.43 -14.84 11.64
C GLU A 146 -8.41 -13.78 11.19
N TRP A 147 -8.88 -12.55 10.98
CA TRP A 147 -8.10 -11.40 10.54
C TRP A 147 -8.52 -10.19 11.39
N THR A 148 -7.60 -9.29 11.70
CA THR A 148 -7.88 -8.10 12.51
C THR A 148 -7.21 -6.84 11.95
N LEU A 149 -7.86 -5.70 12.16
CA LEU A 149 -7.33 -4.37 11.83
C LEU A 149 -6.78 -3.75 13.11
N GLY A 150 -5.51 -3.34 13.12
CA GLY A 150 -4.89 -2.70 14.27
C GLY A 150 -4.03 -1.51 13.85
N ASN A 151 -4.32 -0.31 14.35
CA ASN A 151 -3.44 0.87 14.24
C ASN A 151 -2.91 1.21 12.82
N GLY A 152 -3.68 0.92 11.76
CA GLY A 152 -3.28 1.14 10.36
C GLY A 152 -2.55 -0.03 9.68
N GLU A 153 -2.48 -1.18 10.36
CA GLU A 153 -1.91 -2.44 9.90
C GLU A 153 -3.03 -3.49 9.79
N ILE A 154 -3.03 -4.28 8.72
CA ILE A 154 -3.91 -5.44 8.56
C ILE A 154 -3.14 -6.68 8.99
N VAL A 155 -3.59 -7.35 10.05
CA VAL A 155 -2.98 -8.62 10.49
C VAL A 155 -3.58 -9.77 9.68
N VAL A 156 -2.69 -10.56 9.09
CA VAL A 156 -3.00 -11.56 8.08
C VAL A 156 -2.57 -12.95 8.57
N ASP A 157 -3.55 -13.84 8.73
CA ASP A 157 -3.32 -15.27 8.93
C ASP A 157 -3.77 -16.04 7.68
N LEU A 158 -2.80 -16.54 6.92
CA LEU A 158 -3.05 -17.27 5.67
C LEU A 158 -3.06 -18.77 5.96
N ASP A 159 -4.08 -19.46 5.48
CA ASP A 159 -4.15 -20.92 5.63
C ASP A 159 -3.15 -21.62 4.69
N PRO A 160 -2.17 -22.39 5.19
CA PRO A 160 -1.26 -23.16 4.33
C PRO A 160 -1.98 -24.14 3.39
N TYR A 161 -3.21 -24.61 3.70
CA TYR A 161 -3.98 -25.44 2.77
C TYR A 161 -4.64 -24.65 1.63
N HIS A 162 -4.97 -23.36 1.82
CA HIS A 162 -5.48 -22.50 0.74
C HIS A 162 -4.38 -21.75 -0.04
N TYR A 163 -3.24 -21.46 0.59
CA TYR A 163 -2.15 -20.66 0.01
C TYR A 163 -0.83 -21.44 -0.15
N GLY A 164 -0.86 -22.77 -0.10
CA GLY A 164 0.30 -23.62 -0.36
C GLY A 164 0.83 -23.49 -1.80
N PRO A 165 2.16 -23.65 -2.02
CA PRO A 165 2.83 -23.32 -3.28
C PRO A 165 2.42 -24.22 -4.46
N ASN A 166 1.85 -25.39 -4.20
CA ASN A 166 1.45 -26.36 -5.23
C ASN A 166 0.00 -26.17 -5.72
N LYS A 167 -0.74 -25.16 -5.24
CA LYS A 167 -2.06 -24.82 -5.78
C LYS A 167 -1.90 -23.93 -7.02
N PRO A 168 -2.73 -24.13 -8.07
CA PRO A 168 -2.63 -23.33 -9.28
C PRO A 168 -2.85 -21.85 -8.96
N THR A 169 -1.96 -21.01 -9.47
CA THR A 169 -2.11 -19.56 -9.42
C THR A 169 -3.01 -19.12 -10.57
N GLU A 170 -4.31 -19.44 -10.45
CA GLU A 170 -5.35 -18.70 -11.18
C GLU A 170 -5.11 -17.20 -10.98
N SER A 171 -5.29 -16.39 -12.02
CA SER A 171 -4.91 -14.99 -11.94
C SER A 171 -5.71 -14.29 -10.85
N ALA A 172 -5.06 -13.50 -10.00
CA ALA A 172 -5.75 -12.75 -8.97
C ALA A 172 -6.79 -11.81 -9.62
N ILE A 173 -6.42 -11.26 -10.78
CA ILE A 173 -7.27 -10.52 -11.70
C ILE A 173 -8.49 -11.30 -12.24
N GLU A 174 -8.47 -12.63 -12.36
CA GLU A 174 -9.64 -13.42 -12.78
C GLU A 174 -10.63 -13.62 -11.62
N VAL A 175 -10.14 -13.67 -10.38
CA VAL A 175 -10.92 -13.91 -9.15
C VAL A 175 -11.75 -12.68 -8.70
N LYS A 176 -11.51 -11.49 -9.28
CA LYS A 176 -12.15 -10.18 -8.97
C LYS A 176 -13.64 -10.25 -8.61
N LYS A 177 -14.44 -11.02 -9.34
CA LYS A 177 -15.92 -11.01 -9.24
C LYS A 177 -16.46 -11.26 -7.83
N ASN A 178 -15.68 -11.93 -6.97
CA ASN A 178 -16.05 -12.27 -5.59
C ASN A 178 -15.10 -11.71 -4.52
N VAL A 179 -14.10 -10.89 -4.89
CA VAL A 179 -13.01 -10.47 -3.99
C VAL A 179 -12.67 -8.99 -4.18
N LEU A 180 -12.74 -8.21 -3.10
CA LEU A 180 -12.46 -6.77 -3.11
C LEU A 180 -11.11 -6.38 -2.48
N LEU A 181 -10.45 -7.27 -1.71
CA LEU A 181 -9.13 -6.99 -1.13
C LEU A 181 -8.06 -7.93 -1.69
N PHE A 182 -6.85 -7.39 -1.83
CA PHE A 182 -5.70 -8.07 -2.40
C PHE A 182 -4.44 -7.72 -1.61
N LEU A 183 -3.51 -8.67 -1.53
CA LEU A 183 -2.14 -8.41 -1.07
C LEU A 183 -1.23 -8.32 -2.29
N MET A 184 -0.53 -7.20 -2.43
CA MET A 184 0.56 -7.04 -3.37
C MET A 184 1.88 -7.27 -2.65
N PHE A 185 2.66 -8.23 -3.12
CA PHE A 185 4.02 -8.44 -2.60
C PHE A 185 4.92 -7.25 -2.99
N ALA A 186 5.56 -6.65 -1.98
CA ALA A 186 6.45 -5.51 -2.20
C ALA A 186 7.94 -5.90 -2.30
N GLY A 187 8.33 -6.97 -1.61
CA GLY A 187 9.71 -7.41 -1.45
C GLY A 187 9.99 -8.04 -0.09
N THR A 188 11.24 -8.46 0.15
CA THR A 188 11.70 -8.99 1.43
C THR A 188 12.57 -7.97 2.18
N ARG A 189 12.39 -7.89 3.50
CA ARG A 189 13.37 -7.26 4.40
C ARG A 189 14.26 -8.36 4.97
N LYS A 190 15.57 -8.12 5.10
CA LYS A 190 16.48 -8.99 5.86
C LYS A 190 16.74 -8.40 7.25
N PRO A 191 16.22 -9.01 8.33
CA PRO A 191 16.80 -8.87 9.66
C PRO A 191 18.20 -9.52 9.70
N GLU A 192 19.14 -8.95 10.45
CA GLU A 192 20.50 -9.51 10.59
C GLU A 192 20.55 -10.87 11.31
N GLN A 193 19.47 -11.27 11.99
CA GLN A 193 19.44 -12.42 12.92
C GLN A 193 18.34 -13.46 12.61
N TYR A 194 17.42 -13.17 11.67
CA TYR A 194 16.29 -14.03 11.32
C TYR A 194 15.98 -13.92 9.83
N GLY A 195 15.38 -14.96 9.23
CA GLY A 195 15.16 -15.07 7.78
C GLY A 195 14.25 -13.99 7.14
N GLU A 196 14.09 -14.10 5.81
CA GLU A 196 13.35 -13.14 4.99
C GLU A 196 11.97 -12.77 5.57
N ASN A 197 11.76 -11.49 5.84
CA ASN A 197 10.50 -10.95 6.33
C ASN A 197 9.74 -10.28 5.17
N PRO A 198 8.68 -10.90 4.62
CA PRO A 198 7.99 -10.38 3.45
C PRO A 198 7.16 -9.14 3.80
N SER A 199 7.20 -8.13 2.92
CA SER A 199 6.37 -6.93 3.04
C SER A 199 5.26 -6.96 1.99
N PHE A 200 4.03 -6.69 2.40
CA PHE A 200 2.85 -6.67 1.52
C PHE A 200 2.09 -5.35 1.65
N LEU A 201 1.73 -4.73 0.53
CA LEU A 201 0.68 -3.71 0.51
C LEU A 201 -0.68 -4.40 0.53
N ALA A 202 -1.60 -3.87 1.34
CA ALA A 202 -3.02 -4.20 1.22
C ALA A 202 -3.66 -3.24 0.22
N LEU A 203 -4.28 -3.78 -0.81
CA LEU A 203 -5.00 -3.08 -1.87
C LEU A 203 -6.50 -3.41 -1.77
N ARG A 204 -7.33 -2.42 -2.12
CA ARG A 204 -8.75 -2.58 -2.39
C ARG A 204 -8.99 -2.42 -3.88
N TYR A 205 -9.53 -3.45 -4.52
CA TYR A 205 -9.99 -3.38 -5.91
C TYR A 205 -11.17 -2.41 -6.03
N LEU A 206 -11.19 -1.64 -7.12
CA LEU A 206 -12.23 -0.67 -7.43
C LEU A 206 -12.97 -1.08 -8.71
N GLU A 207 -12.27 -1.08 -9.84
CA GLU A 207 -12.84 -1.25 -11.19
C GLU A 207 -11.74 -1.62 -12.22
N GLU A 208 -12.13 -1.79 -13.48
CA GLU A 208 -11.22 -1.86 -14.63
C GLU A 208 -11.30 -0.55 -15.43
N ASP A 209 -10.18 -0.09 -15.97
CA ASP A 209 -10.16 1.03 -16.91
C ASP A 209 -10.62 0.60 -18.33
N GLU A 210 -10.80 1.58 -19.23
CA GLU A 210 -11.18 1.37 -20.64
C GLU A 210 -10.20 0.48 -21.43
N ARG A 211 -9.04 0.16 -20.87
CA ARG A 211 -8.00 -0.71 -21.44
C ARG A 211 -7.91 -2.06 -20.73
N GLY A 212 -8.84 -2.38 -19.83
CA GLY A 212 -8.86 -3.60 -19.02
C GLY A 212 -7.82 -3.64 -17.90
N LYS A 213 -7.16 -2.51 -17.58
CA LYS A 213 -6.21 -2.45 -16.45
C LYS A 213 -6.98 -2.36 -15.14
N SER A 214 -6.53 -3.14 -14.17
CA SER A 214 -7.21 -3.27 -12.88
C SER A 214 -6.81 -2.12 -11.96
N ILE A 215 -7.81 -1.33 -11.53
CA ILE A 215 -7.62 -0.17 -10.64
C ILE A 215 -7.81 -0.58 -9.18
N PHE A 216 -6.88 -0.16 -8.33
CA PHE A 216 -6.92 -0.36 -6.89
C PHE A 216 -6.65 0.95 -6.13
N SER A 217 -7.18 1.04 -4.92
CA SER A 217 -6.71 1.98 -3.90
C SER A 217 -5.88 1.23 -2.86
N ARG A 218 -4.92 1.92 -2.25
CA ARG A 218 -4.08 1.40 -1.18
C ARG A 218 -4.83 1.46 0.16
N ALA A 219 -5.15 0.30 0.71
CA ALA A 219 -5.83 0.16 1.99
C ALA A 219 -4.86 0.21 3.19
N GLY A 220 -3.60 -0.19 3.02
CA GLY A 220 -2.59 -0.16 4.09
C GLY A 220 -1.39 -1.08 3.84
N ILE A 221 -0.76 -1.54 4.93
CA ILE A 221 0.23 -2.63 4.92
C ILE A 221 -0.40 -3.87 5.55
N ALA A 222 -0.09 -5.04 5.00
CA ALA A 222 -0.42 -6.32 5.59
C ALA A 222 0.78 -6.92 6.33
N LEU A 223 0.58 -7.30 7.59
CA LEU A 223 1.52 -8.08 8.39
C LEU A 223 1.10 -9.55 8.33
N VAL A 224 1.81 -10.32 7.50
CA VAL A 224 1.66 -11.78 7.40
C VAL A 224 2.39 -12.43 8.58
N ASN A 225 1.71 -13.35 9.29
CA ASN A 225 2.32 -13.99 10.47
C ASN A 225 3.49 -14.94 10.11
N ARG A 226 4.41 -15.16 11.06
CA ARG A 226 5.61 -15.99 10.84
C ARG A 226 5.31 -17.46 10.51
N TRP A 227 4.10 -17.96 10.79
CA TRP A 227 3.70 -19.33 10.48
C TRP A 227 3.29 -19.51 9.00
N SER A 228 3.02 -18.41 8.30
CA SER A 228 2.59 -18.39 6.90
C SER A 228 3.77 -18.46 5.91
N MET A 229 4.84 -19.22 6.20
CA MET A 229 6.06 -19.26 5.35
C MET A 229 5.76 -19.68 3.89
N ASN A 230 4.79 -20.59 3.70
CA ASN A 230 4.31 -21.03 2.38
C ASN A 230 3.90 -19.88 1.44
N VAL A 231 3.58 -18.71 1.98
CA VAL A 231 3.17 -17.52 1.21
C VAL A 231 4.35 -16.93 0.44
N LEU A 232 5.59 -17.00 0.97
CA LEU A 232 6.78 -16.63 0.21
C LEU A 232 6.99 -17.56 -0.98
N ASP A 233 6.73 -18.86 -0.83
CA ASP A 233 6.86 -19.82 -1.92
C ASP A 233 5.74 -19.68 -2.96
N ARG A 234 4.50 -19.37 -2.53
CA ARG A 234 3.42 -18.97 -3.45
C ARG A 234 3.73 -17.66 -4.17
N VAL A 235 4.40 -16.70 -3.53
CA VAL A 235 4.89 -15.48 -4.20
C VAL A 235 5.95 -15.82 -5.24
N ARG A 236 6.95 -16.63 -4.89
CA ARG A 236 8.04 -17.07 -5.80
C ARG A 236 7.53 -17.88 -6.99
N ALA A 237 6.41 -18.59 -6.85
CA ALA A 237 5.74 -19.33 -7.92
C ALA A 237 4.67 -18.50 -8.67
N GLY A 238 4.37 -17.28 -8.21
CA GLY A 238 3.30 -16.44 -8.76
C GLY A 238 3.76 -15.59 -9.93
N THR A 239 2.86 -15.40 -10.90
CA THR A 239 3.07 -14.45 -12.02
C THR A 239 2.84 -13.02 -11.54
N LYS A 240 3.63 -12.06 -12.04
CA LYS A 240 3.40 -10.63 -11.78
C LYS A 240 2.29 -10.08 -12.69
N GLU A 241 1.31 -9.44 -12.09
CA GLU A 241 0.15 -8.86 -12.77
C GLU A 241 0.30 -7.33 -12.84
N SER A 242 -0.10 -6.71 -13.97
CA SER A 242 -0.02 -5.25 -14.17
C SER A 242 -1.27 -4.57 -13.61
N ILE A 243 -1.09 -3.65 -12.66
CA ILE A 243 -2.18 -2.94 -11.99
C ILE A 243 -1.93 -1.44 -11.93
N VAL A 244 -3.01 -0.67 -11.74
CA VAL A 244 -2.94 0.78 -11.52
C VAL A 244 -3.37 1.08 -10.08
N LEU A 245 -2.50 1.75 -9.34
CA LEU A 245 -2.83 2.38 -8.06
C LEU A 245 -3.28 3.82 -8.31
N ILE A 246 -4.41 4.21 -7.72
CA ILE A 246 -4.88 5.61 -7.62
C ILE A 246 -4.90 6.09 -6.16
#